data_AF-A0A3D3K137-F1
#
_entry.id   AF-A0A3D3K137-F1
#
_cell.length_a   1.000
_cell.length_b   1.000
_cell.length_c   1.000
_cell.angle_alpha   90.00
_cell.angle_beta   90.00
_cell.angle_gamma   90.00
#
_symmetry.space_group_name_H-M   'P 1'
#
loop_
_entity.id
_entity.type
_entity.pdbx_description
1 polymer ?
#
loop_
_entity_poly.entity_id
_entity_poly.type
_entity_poly.pdbx_seq_one_letter_code
_entity_poly.pdbx_strand_id
1 'polypeptide(L)'
;TDEFLKPIVCLKDNSLPVTKIENEDVVFCFNFRTDRGREITEVLSQSDFPEYGMNHLNLYYVTMTNYDKDFKNVKVVFDEEVLQETIGEILERNGKTQIRVAETEKYPHVTFFFSGGREAEFLGEKRLLCPSPKDVPTYDFKPEMSAYDITEKILPEIENETADFICLNFANTDMVGHTGVFSAAVKAAETVDKCIEKVATAAYHHDYAVFILADHGNSDVMINPDGSPNTQHSTNLVPLIVMDKDHTWNLKPGKLGDVAPTILKVMGIEIPELMTGDILVS
;
A
#
# COMPACT_ATOMS: atom_id res chain seq x y z
N THR A 1 7.19 -37.67 1.03
CA THR A 1 6.73 -36.84 -0.10
C THR A 1 7.87 -35.93 -0.49
N ASP A 2 7.72 -35.16 -1.56
CA ASP A 2 8.75 -34.21 -2.01
C ASP A 2 9.21 -33.25 -0.89
N GLU A 3 8.29 -32.81 -0.03
CA GLU A 3 8.57 -31.93 1.13
C GLU A 3 9.47 -32.55 2.21
N PHE A 4 9.42 -33.87 2.39
CA PHE A 4 10.15 -34.56 3.48
C PHE A 4 11.32 -35.41 2.99
N LEU A 5 11.76 -35.18 1.75
CA LEU A 5 12.99 -35.80 1.27
C LEU A 5 14.16 -35.35 2.15
N LYS A 6 14.88 -36.32 2.70
CA LYS A 6 16.15 -36.03 3.37
C LYS A 6 17.13 -35.43 2.35
N PRO A 7 18.05 -34.53 2.73
CA PRO A 7 19.07 -34.04 1.82
C PRO A 7 19.86 -35.19 1.18
N ILE A 8 19.98 -35.18 -0.15
CA ILE A 8 20.68 -36.21 -0.93
C ILE A 8 21.94 -35.59 -1.52
N VAL A 9 23.10 -36.19 -1.27
CA VAL A 9 24.37 -35.77 -1.88
C VAL A 9 24.65 -36.64 -3.10
N CYS A 10 24.66 -36.03 -4.28
CA CYS A 10 25.06 -36.72 -5.51
C CYS A 10 26.58 -36.93 -5.52
N LEU A 11 27.03 -38.15 -5.87
CA LEU A 11 28.44 -38.51 -5.90
C LEU A 11 28.95 -38.65 -7.34
N LYS A 12 30.14 -38.10 -7.59
CA LYS A 12 31.00 -38.44 -8.72
C LYS A 12 31.76 -39.74 -8.39
N ASP A 13 31.77 -40.67 -9.33
CA ASP A 13 32.50 -41.95 -9.24
C ASP A 13 32.24 -42.73 -7.92
N ASN A 14 31.01 -42.68 -7.41
CA ASN A 14 30.55 -43.30 -6.16
C ASN A 14 31.40 -43.01 -4.90
N SER A 15 32.22 -41.95 -4.92
CA SER A 15 33.21 -41.73 -3.87
C SER A 15 33.35 -40.28 -3.42
N LEU A 16 33.13 -39.30 -4.31
CA LEU A 16 33.28 -37.88 -4.00
C LEU A 16 31.98 -37.13 -4.29
N PRO A 17 31.56 -36.16 -3.46
CA PRO A 17 30.45 -35.27 -3.83
C PRO A 17 30.70 -34.59 -5.17
N VAL A 18 29.65 -34.40 -5.97
CA VAL A 18 29.75 -33.67 -7.25
C VAL A 18 30.31 -32.26 -7.03
N THR A 19 29.84 -31.58 -5.99
CA THR A 19 30.38 -30.29 -5.53
C THR A 19 30.00 -30.05 -4.08
N LYS A 20 30.66 -29.07 -3.46
CA LYS A 20 30.24 -28.41 -2.22
C LYS A 20 30.26 -26.91 -2.46
N ILE A 21 29.60 -26.16 -1.58
CA ILE A 21 29.77 -24.70 -1.52
C ILE A 21 31.02 -24.45 -0.69
N GLU A 22 31.97 -23.70 -1.25
CA GLU A 22 33.22 -23.34 -0.60
C GLU A 22 33.36 -21.81 -0.49
N ASN A 23 34.35 -21.35 0.27
CA ASN A 23 34.66 -19.92 0.30
C ASN A 23 34.96 -19.41 -1.11
N GLU A 24 34.58 -18.17 -1.38
CA GLU A 24 34.75 -17.46 -2.64
C GLU A 24 33.82 -17.92 -3.79
N ASP A 25 32.94 -18.90 -3.54
CA ASP A 25 31.89 -19.27 -4.49
C ASP A 25 30.82 -18.18 -4.65
N VAL A 26 30.17 -18.21 -5.82
CA VAL A 26 28.96 -17.43 -6.09
C VAL A 26 27.74 -18.30 -5.80
N VAL A 27 26.88 -17.83 -4.90
CA VAL A 27 25.61 -18.51 -4.58
C VAL A 27 24.45 -17.57 -4.89
N PHE A 28 23.51 -18.03 -5.70
CA PHE A 28 22.29 -17.29 -6.03
C PHE A 28 21.05 -17.98 -5.46
N CYS A 29 20.42 -17.38 -4.46
CA CYS A 29 19.14 -17.80 -3.94
C CYS A 29 18.01 -17.18 -4.77
N PHE A 30 17.42 -17.97 -5.67
CA PHE A 30 16.41 -17.50 -6.61
C PHE A 30 15.00 -17.34 -6.01
N ASN A 31 14.81 -17.69 -4.73
CA ASN A 31 13.53 -17.51 -4.05
C ASN A 31 13.22 -16.01 -3.92
N PHE A 32 12.05 -15.55 -4.35
CA PHE A 32 11.65 -14.14 -4.20
C PHE A 32 10.85 -13.88 -2.90
N ARG A 33 10.33 -14.93 -2.27
CA ARG A 33 9.63 -14.84 -0.98
C ARG A 33 10.65 -14.92 0.16
N THR A 34 10.57 -13.96 1.06
CA THR A 34 11.65 -13.65 2.02
C THR A 34 11.68 -14.59 3.23
N ASP A 35 10.51 -15.01 3.73
CA ASP A 35 10.36 -15.77 4.98
C ASP A 35 11.25 -17.02 5.08
N ARG A 36 11.18 -17.94 4.12
CA ARG A 36 11.90 -19.23 4.16
C ARG A 36 13.36 -19.13 3.73
N GLY A 37 13.74 -18.06 3.04
CA GLY A 37 15.11 -17.86 2.56
C GLY A 37 16.08 -17.34 3.63
N ARG A 38 15.56 -16.81 4.75
CA ARG A 38 16.35 -16.19 5.82
C ARG A 38 17.28 -17.16 6.51
N GLU A 39 16.77 -18.26 7.06
CA GLU A 39 17.56 -19.19 7.87
C GLU A 39 18.72 -19.80 7.09
N ILE A 40 18.50 -20.20 5.83
CA ILE A 40 19.58 -20.76 5.00
C ILE A 40 20.61 -19.69 4.62
N THR A 41 20.19 -18.45 4.40
CA THR A 41 21.09 -17.32 4.15
C THR A 41 21.93 -16.99 5.37
N GLU A 42 21.33 -17.06 6.57
CA GLU A 42 21.99 -16.80 7.83
C GLU A 42 23.13 -17.81 8.09
N VAL A 43 22.84 -19.11 7.95
CA VAL A 43 23.83 -20.19 8.13
C VAL A 43 24.93 -20.15 7.08
N LEU A 44 24.61 -19.82 5.82
CA LEU A 44 25.61 -19.82 4.75
C LEU A 44 26.53 -18.60 4.76
N SER A 45 26.04 -17.44 5.21
CA SER A 45 26.75 -16.17 4.95
C SER A 45 26.84 -15.18 6.12
N GLN A 46 26.05 -15.34 7.19
CA GLN A 46 25.91 -14.31 8.21
C GLN A 46 26.50 -14.71 9.57
N SER A 47 26.17 -15.90 10.06
CA SER A 47 26.45 -16.32 11.44
C SER A 47 27.03 -17.73 11.48
N ASP A 48 27.99 -17.95 12.40
CA ASP A 48 28.41 -19.29 12.77
C ASP A 48 27.36 -19.96 13.66
N PHE A 49 27.21 -21.28 13.51
CA PHE A 49 26.35 -22.10 14.36
C PHE A 49 27.15 -23.30 14.90
N PRO A 50 28.02 -23.09 15.91
CA PRO A 50 28.90 -24.11 16.44
C PRO A 50 28.18 -25.33 17.03
N GLU A 51 26.97 -25.16 17.54
CA GLU A 51 26.11 -26.22 18.06
C GLU A 51 25.73 -27.25 16.98
N TYR A 52 25.77 -26.85 15.72
CA TYR A 52 25.55 -27.71 14.57
C TYR A 52 26.85 -28.00 13.78
N GLY A 53 27.99 -27.52 14.27
CA GLY A 53 29.29 -27.66 13.60
C GLY A 53 29.37 -26.91 12.27
N MET A 54 28.61 -25.81 12.12
CA MET A 54 28.55 -25.01 10.92
C MET A 54 29.27 -23.68 11.13
N ASN A 55 30.05 -23.26 10.14
CA ASN A 55 30.62 -21.92 10.06
C ASN A 55 30.10 -21.24 8.80
N HIS A 56 29.83 -19.95 8.88
CA HIS A 56 29.48 -19.17 7.69
C HIS A 56 30.66 -19.14 6.72
N LEU A 57 30.34 -18.97 5.44
CA LEU A 57 31.29 -18.92 4.35
C LEU A 57 31.42 -17.48 3.84
N ASN A 58 32.62 -17.13 3.37
CA ASN A 58 32.88 -15.91 2.64
C ASN A 58 32.42 -16.07 1.18
N LEU A 59 31.14 -15.82 0.91
CA LEU A 59 30.51 -16.04 -0.40
C LEU A 59 30.23 -14.73 -1.14
N TYR A 60 30.22 -14.77 -2.47
CA TYR A 60 29.46 -13.79 -3.25
C TYR A 60 27.99 -14.21 -3.26
N TYR A 61 27.26 -13.80 -2.23
CA TYR A 61 25.89 -14.25 -1.99
C TYR A 61 24.87 -13.28 -2.60
N VAL A 62 24.03 -13.80 -3.49
CA VAL A 62 23.00 -13.04 -4.21
C VAL A 62 21.62 -13.59 -3.88
N THR A 63 20.66 -12.73 -3.58
CA THR A 63 19.26 -13.09 -3.37
C THR A 63 18.37 -12.39 -4.40
N MET A 64 17.27 -13.04 -4.78
CA MET A 64 16.30 -12.45 -5.72
C MET A 64 15.69 -11.15 -5.15
N THR A 65 15.34 -11.15 -3.86
CA THR A 65 14.76 -10.01 -3.13
C THR A 65 15.46 -9.81 -1.79
N ASN A 66 15.14 -8.71 -1.10
CA ASN A 66 15.71 -8.40 0.21
C ASN A 66 15.11 -9.31 1.29
N TYR A 67 15.87 -10.30 1.76
CA TYR A 67 15.39 -11.22 2.80
C TYR A 67 15.41 -10.57 4.18
N ASP A 68 16.48 -9.84 4.48
CA ASP A 68 16.66 -9.08 5.71
C ASP A 68 17.61 -7.90 5.45
N LYS A 69 17.20 -6.72 5.89
CA LYS A 69 17.93 -5.45 5.68
C LYS A 69 19.23 -5.41 6.49
N ASP A 70 19.28 -6.20 7.57
CA ASP A 70 20.44 -6.26 8.45
C ASP A 70 21.54 -7.18 7.94
N PHE A 71 21.24 -8.07 6.99
CA PHE A 71 22.24 -8.95 6.38
C PHE A 71 23.38 -8.16 5.76
N LYS A 72 24.60 -8.62 6.04
CA LYS A 72 25.83 -8.00 5.58
C LYS A 72 26.31 -8.72 4.33
N ASN A 73 26.83 -7.94 3.38
CA ASN A 73 27.45 -8.42 2.15
C ASN A 73 26.56 -9.30 1.23
N VAL A 74 25.23 -9.26 1.40
CA VAL A 74 24.28 -9.87 0.47
C VAL A 74 23.98 -8.90 -0.68
N LYS A 75 23.97 -9.39 -1.92
CA LYS A 75 23.56 -8.63 -3.11
C LYS A 75 22.11 -8.95 -3.43
N VAL A 76 21.28 -7.92 -3.60
CA VAL A 76 19.87 -8.08 -3.91
C VAL A 76 19.64 -7.74 -5.38
N VAL A 77 18.95 -8.62 -6.13
CA VAL A 77 18.63 -8.38 -7.55
C VAL A 77 17.48 -7.38 -7.70
N PHE A 78 16.38 -7.61 -6.98
CA PHE A 78 15.22 -6.74 -6.91
C PHE A 78 15.02 -6.27 -5.47
N ASP A 79 15.63 -5.13 -5.13
CA ASP A 79 15.47 -4.55 -3.80
C ASP A 79 14.14 -3.79 -3.71
N GLU A 80 13.56 -3.76 -2.52
CA GLU A 80 12.40 -2.90 -2.26
C GLU A 80 12.89 -1.46 -2.21
N GLU A 81 12.85 -0.77 -3.34
CA GLU A 81 13.13 0.67 -3.37
C GLU A 81 11.97 1.41 -2.70
N VAL A 82 12.28 2.19 -1.66
CA VAL A 82 11.37 3.24 -1.19
C VAL A 82 11.18 4.18 -2.38
N LEU A 83 9.95 4.26 -2.88
CA LEU A 83 9.66 5.07 -4.06
C LEU A 83 9.99 6.54 -3.75
N GLN A 84 10.82 7.13 -4.61
CA GLN A 84 11.15 8.54 -4.57
C GLN A 84 10.18 9.33 -5.43
N GLU A 85 10.16 10.64 -5.24
CA GLU A 85 9.34 11.56 -6.05
C GLU A 85 7.84 11.22 -5.95
N THR A 86 7.40 10.67 -4.81
CA THR A 86 5.98 10.47 -4.52
C THR A 86 5.30 11.81 -4.21
N ILE A 87 3.98 11.92 -4.41
CA ILE A 87 3.26 13.19 -4.24
C ILE A 87 3.53 13.84 -2.87
N GLY A 88 3.64 13.05 -1.79
CA GLY A 88 3.96 13.57 -0.46
C GLY A 88 5.33 14.28 -0.40
N GLU A 89 6.34 13.72 -1.08
CA GLU A 89 7.68 14.31 -1.21
C GLU A 89 7.67 15.56 -2.12
N ILE A 90 6.87 15.55 -3.19
CA ILE A 90 6.73 16.73 -4.06
C ILE A 90 6.12 17.89 -3.29
N LEU A 91 5.08 17.63 -2.51
CA LEU A 91 4.41 18.62 -1.67
C LEU A 91 5.38 19.20 -0.62
N GLU A 92 6.14 18.35 0.07
CA GLU A 92 7.17 18.77 1.03
C GLU A 92 8.18 19.74 0.41
N ARG A 93 8.75 19.38 -0.74
CA ARG A 93 9.77 20.20 -1.42
C ARG A 93 9.21 21.54 -1.94
N ASN A 94 7.91 21.60 -2.18
CA ASN A 94 7.20 22.83 -2.56
C ASN A 94 6.67 23.60 -1.34
N GLY A 95 7.04 23.21 -0.12
CA GLY A 95 6.64 23.87 1.12
C GLY A 95 5.15 23.77 1.42
N LYS A 96 4.48 22.75 0.88
CA LYS A 96 3.04 22.51 1.03
C LYS A 96 2.72 21.68 2.26
N THR A 97 1.72 22.10 3.01
CA THR A 97 1.20 21.32 4.14
C THR A 97 0.24 20.24 3.66
N GLN A 98 0.26 19.08 4.31
CA GLN A 98 -0.54 17.93 3.88
C GLN A 98 -1.12 17.17 5.07
N ILE A 99 -2.35 16.68 4.93
CA ILE A 99 -3.01 15.82 5.92
C ILE A 99 -3.25 14.43 5.35
N ARG A 100 -2.94 13.41 6.14
CA ARG A 100 -3.36 12.02 5.90
C ARG A 100 -4.39 11.63 6.96
N VAL A 101 -5.57 11.17 6.55
CA VAL A 101 -6.63 10.79 7.49
C VAL A 101 -7.30 9.49 7.11
N ALA A 102 -7.40 8.58 8.07
CA ALA A 102 -8.13 7.32 7.92
C ALA A 102 -8.43 6.73 9.30
N GLU A 103 -9.25 5.68 9.31
CA GLU A 103 -9.38 4.80 10.46
C GLU A 103 -8.28 3.72 10.50
N THR A 104 -8.21 2.95 11.58
CA THR A 104 -7.10 2.03 11.88
C THR A 104 -6.81 1.05 10.74
N GLU A 105 -7.85 0.49 10.12
CA GLU A 105 -7.72 -0.49 9.03
C GLU A 105 -7.00 0.08 7.80
N LYS A 106 -7.23 1.36 7.47
CA LYS A 106 -6.68 2.01 6.28
C LYS A 106 -5.62 3.08 6.58
N TYR A 107 -5.25 3.27 7.85
CA TYR A 107 -4.22 4.22 8.24
C TYR A 107 -2.85 3.94 7.62
N PRO A 108 -2.33 2.69 7.56
CA PRO A 108 -1.10 2.40 6.82
C PRO A 108 -1.20 2.71 5.32
N HIS A 109 -2.41 2.66 4.75
CA HIS A 109 -2.64 2.87 3.31
C HIS A 109 -2.48 4.32 2.92
N VAL A 110 -3.03 5.26 3.70
CA VAL A 110 -2.86 6.72 3.47
C VAL A 110 -1.52 7.27 3.99
N THR A 111 -0.76 6.47 4.73
CA THR A 111 0.55 6.87 5.29
C THR A 111 1.69 6.11 4.61
N PHE A 112 2.09 4.95 5.14
CA PHE A 112 3.21 4.14 4.65
C PHE A 112 3.13 3.84 3.14
N PHE A 113 2.02 3.28 2.68
CA PHE A 113 1.88 2.88 1.27
C PHE A 113 1.76 4.09 0.34
N PHE A 114 0.94 5.09 0.68
CA PHE A 114 0.80 6.33 -0.09
C PHE A 114 2.11 7.13 -0.19
N SER A 115 2.97 7.03 0.83
CA SER A 115 4.31 7.63 0.86
C SER A 115 5.39 6.73 0.23
N GLY A 116 5.03 5.71 -0.54
CA GLY A 116 5.98 4.89 -1.29
C GLY A 116 6.79 3.90 -0.44
N GLY A 117 6.24 3.44 0.68
CA GLY A 117 6.95 2.56 1.63
C GLY A 117 7.78 3.31 2.66
N ARG A 118 7.54 4.62 2.84
CA ARG A 118 8.21 5.47 3.83
C ARG A 118 7.36 5.59 5.10
N GLU A 119 7.92 5.18 6.25
CA GLU A 119 7.27 5.34 7.56
C GLU A 119 7.31 6.78 8.08
N ALA A 120 8.46 7.44 7.99
CA ALA A 120 8.66 8.79 8.50
C ALA A 120 7.77 9.81 7.77
N GLU A 121 7.11 10.69 8.52
CA GLU A 121 6.36 11.82 7.98
C GLU A 121 7.25 12.72 7.11
N PHE A 122 6.66 13.34 6.11
CA PHE A 122 7.25 14.47 5.40
C PHE A 122 7.13 15.75 6.24
N LEU A 123 8.02 16.72 6.05
CA LEU A 123 7.88 18.03 6.66
C LEU A 123 6.57 18.68 6.19
N GLY A 124 5.78 19.17 7.15
CA GLY A 124 4.44 19.72 6.86
C GLY A 124 3.35 18.65 6.72
N GLU A 125 3.66 17.36 6.88
CA GLU A 125 2.67 16.29 6.98
C GLU A 125 2.09 16.19 8.40
N LYS A 126 0.77 16.07 8.48
CA LYS A 126 0.02 15.77 9.70
C LYS A 126 -0.82 14.53 9.47
N ARG A 127 -0.79 13.59 10.42
CA ARG A 127 -1.57 12.35 10.33
C ARG A 127 -2.69 12.31 11.37
N LEU A 128 -3.90 11.99 10.93
CA LEU A 128 -5.10 11.88 11.75
C LEU A 128 -5.60 10.43 11.73
N LEU A 129 -5.52 9.77 12.89
CA LEU A 129 -6.01 8.39 13.07
C LEU A 129 -7.35 8.39 13.79
N CYS A 130 -8.36 7.73 13.21
CA CYS A 130 -9.59 7.34 13.90
C CYS A 130 -9.51 5.86 14.34
N PRO A 131 -9.72 5.53 15.62
CA PRO A 131 -9.78 4.14 16.04
C PRO A 131 -10.95 3.41 15.36
N SER A 132 -10.68 2.33 14.62
CA SER A 132 -11.74 1.47 14.07
C SER A 132 -12.51 0.79 15.22
N PRO A 133 -13.80 0.45 15.04
CA PRO A 133 -14.59 -0.14 16.12
C PRO A 133 -14.08 -1.53 16.49
N LYS A 134 -13.80 -1.71 17.79
CA LYS A 134 -13.34 -2.98 18.37
C LYS A 134 -14.43 -3.71 19.17
N ASP A 135 -15.61 -3.10 19.27
CA ASP A 135 -16.78 -3.61 19.97
C ASP A 135 -17.57 -4.64 19.16
N VAL A 136 -17.18 -4.90 17.90
CA VAL A 136 -17.79 -5.89 17.01
C VAL A 136 -16.79 -6.92 16.52
N PRO A 137 -17.20 -8.19 16.30
CA PRO A 137 -16.30 -9.24 15.82
C PRO A 137 -15.93 -9.08 14.34
N THR A 138 -16.85 -8.56 13.53
CA THR A 138 -16.72 -8.29 12.10
C THR A 138 -17.50 -7.02 11.75
N TYR A 139 -17.06 -6.30 10.72
CA TYR A 139 -17.58 -4.96 10.42
C TYR A 139 -19.01 -4.95 9.86
N ASP A 140 -19.59 -6.08 9.46
CA ASP A 140 -21.02 -6.17 9.08
C ASP A 140 -21.97 -5.86 10.24
N PHE A 141 -21.52 -6.04 11.49
CA PHE A 141 -22.28 -5.64 12.68
C PHE A 141 -22.26 -4.12 12.94
N LYS A 142 -21.32 -3.39 12.33
CA LYS A 142 -21.19 -1.94 12.44
C LYS A 142 -20.70 -1.32 11.11
N PRO A 143 -21.54 -1.36 10.06
CA PRO A 143 -21.13 -1.00 8.70
C PRO A 143 -20.69 0.46 8.54
N GLU A 144 -21.11 1.34 9.47
CA GLU A 144 -20.70 2.73 9.55
C GLU A 144 -19.23 2.92 9.95
N MET A 145 -18.62 1.88 10.54
CA MET A 145 -17.25 1.87 11.07
C MET A 145 -16.92 3.18 11.78
N SER A 146 -15.84 3.86 11.39
CA SER A 146 -15.45 5.16 11.92
C SER A 146 -15.57 6.28 10.88
N ALA A 147 -16.43 6.12 9.87
CA ALA A 147 -16.62 7.12 8.81
C ALA A 147 -17.10 8.47 9.36
N TYR A 148 -17.99 8.46 10.36
CA TYR A 148 -18.43 9.68 11.01
C TYR A 148 -17.29 10.34 11.81
N ASP A 149 -16.48 9.56 12.54
CA ASP A 149 -15.34 10.09 13.29
C ASP A 149 -14.29 10.71 12.34
N ILE A 150 -14.00 10.07 11.20
CA ILE A 150 -13.13 10.63 10.15
C ILE A 150 -13.67 11.97 9.66
N THR A 151 -14.97 12.02 9.37
CA THR A 151 -15.66 13.22 8.89
C THR A 151 -15.57 14.35 9.92
N GLU A 152 -15.88 14.07 11.18
CA GLU A 152 -15.80 15.06 12.27
C GLU A 152 -14.38 15.58 12.51
N LYS A 153 -13.36 14.74 12.33
CA LYS A 153 -11.96 15.16 12.48
C LYS A 153 -11.46 16.01 11.32
N ILE A 154 -11.88 15.73 10.09
CA ILE A 154 -11.35 16.44 8.92
C ILE A 154 -12.07 17.75 8.61
N LEU A 155 -13.36 17.86 8.96
CA LEU A 155 -14.14 19.07 8.70
C LEU A 155 -13.50 20.36 9.26
N PRO A 156 -13.05 20.41 10.53
CA PRO A 156 -12.37 21.59 11.05
C PRO A 156 -11.07 21.91 10.32
N GLU A 157 -10.34 20.91 9.84
CA GLU A 157 -9.07 21.12 9.13
C GLU A 157 -9.30 21.73 7.74
N ILE A 158 -10.39 21.33 7.07
CA ILE A 158 -10.87 21.91 5.80
C ILE A 158 -11.40 23.32 6.02
N GLU A 159 -12.29 23.52 6.99
CA GLU A 159 -12.94 24.82 7.26
C GLU A 159 -11.95 25.91 7.67
N ASN A 160 -10.85 25.51 8.33
CA ASN A 160 -9.76 26.40 8.72
C ASN A 160 -8.58 26.38 7.73
N GLU A 161 -8.71 25.70 6.59
CA GLU A 161 -7.72 25.66 5.49
C GLU A 161 -6.30 25.33 5.98
N THR A 162 -6.21 24.38 6.90
CA THR A 162 -4.96 24.06 7.63
C THR A 162 -3.91 23.32 6.79
N ALA A 163 -4.31 22.78 5.64
CA ALA A 163 -3.47 21.99 4.75
C ALA A 163 -3.70 22.32 3.28
N ASP A 164 -2.64 22.41 2.47
CA ASP A 164 -2.76 22.55 1.01
C ASP A 164 -3.28 21.27 0.32
N PHE A 165 -3.05 20.09 0.93
CA PHE A 165 -3.46 18.79 0.38
C PHE A 165 -4.02 17.87 1.47
N ILE A 166 -5.09 17.13 1.16
CA ILE A 166 -5.70 16.18 2.08
C ILE A 166 -5.90 14.84 1.37
N CYS A 167 -5.31 13.78 1.92
CA CYS A 167 -5.57 12.39 1.53
C CYS A 167 -6.44 11.73 2.59
N LEU A 168 -7.67 11.37 2.21
CA LEU A 168 -8.66 10.74 3.08
C LEU A 168 -9.05 9.37 2.54
N ASN A 169 -9.16 8.37 3.42
CA ASN A 169 -9.73 7.06 3.08
C ASN A 169 -10.92 6.72 3.99
N PHE A 170 -12.05 6.35 3.36
CA PHE A 170 -13.15 5.65 4.01
C PHE A 170 -13.02 4.15 3.75
N ALA A 171 -12.87 3.36 4.82
CA ALA A 171 -12.56 1.93 4.72
C ALA A 171 -13.80 1.04 4.45
N ASN A 172 -14.99 1.59 4.65
CA ASN A 172 -16.22 0.82 4.89
C ASN A 172 -16.56 -0.17 3.77
N THR A 173 -16.57 0.29 2.52
CA THR A 173 -16.99 -0.53 1.38
C THR A 173 -16.02 -1.67 1.07
N ASP A 174 -14.79 -1.60 1.56
CA ASP A 174 -13.83 -2.70 1.45
C ASP A 174 -13.95 -3.65 2.64
N MET A 175 -13.80 -3.12 3.85
CA MET A 175 -13.78 -3.90 5.08
C MET A 175 -15.11 -4.62 5.34
N VAL A 176 -16.24 -3.98 5.03
CA VAL A 176 -17.56 -4.62 5.11
C VAL A 176 -17.82 -5.51 3.90
N GLY A 177 -17.29 -5.16 2.73
CA GLY A 177 -17.37 -5.98 1.52
C GLY A 177 -16.79 -7.38 1.72
N HIS A 178 -15.64 -7.46 2.41
CA HIS A 178 -15.00 -8.73 2.79
C HIS A 178 -15.85 -9.67 3.66
N THR A 179 -16.94 -9.18 4.26
CA THR A 179 -17.85 -10.05 5.04
C THR A 179 -18.81 -10.84 4.14
N GLY A 180 -19.00 -10.42 2.88
CA GLY A 180 -19.98 -11.02 1.97
C GLY A 180 -21.45 -10.74 2.34
N VAL A 181 -21.71 -9.92 3.37
CA VAL A 181 -23.07 -9.59 3.83
C VAL A 181 -23.61 -8.41 3.02
N PHE A 182 -24.34 -8.70 1.94
CA PHE A 182 -24.87 -7.68 1.01
C PHE A 182 -25.59 -6.51 1.70
N SER A 183 -26.49 -6.79 2.65
CA SER A 183 -27.23 -5.75 3.35
C SER A 183 -26.36 -4.84 4.22
N ALA A 184 -25.22 -5.36 4.72
CA ALA A 184 -24.26 -4.56 5.46
C ALA A 184 -23.42 -3.71 4.51
N ALA A 185 -22.98 -4.27 3.37
CA ALA A 185 -22.25 -3.52 2.34
C ALA A 185 -23.08 -2.36 1.77
N VAL A 186 -24.40 -2.52 1.60
CA VAL A 186 -25.30 -1.42 1.22
C VAL A 186 -25.27 -0.30 2.27
N LYS A 187 -25.40 -0.62 3.56
CA LYS A 187 -25.34 0.38 4.64
C LYS A 187 -23.97 1.06 4.75
N ALA A 188 -22.90 0.31 4.48
CA ALA A 188 -21.54 0.84 4.43
C ALA A 188 -21.43 1.89 3.30
N ALA A 189 -21.90 1.55 2.09
CA ALA A 189 -21.92 2.47 0.96
C ALA A 189 -22.79 3.72 1.24
N GLU A 190 -23.99 3.56 1.78
CA GLU A 190 -24.87 4.68 2.16
C GLU A 190 -24.26 5.58 3.24
N THR A 191 -23.45 5.01 4.14
CA THR A 191 -22.76 5.79 5.17
C THR A 191 -21.62 6.60 4.56
N VAL A 192 -20.81 5.97 3.70
CA VAL A 192 -19.72 6.64 2.99
C VAL A 192 -20.26 7.75 2.09
N ASP A 193 -21.35 7.51 1.36
CA ASP A 193 -22.01 8.51 0.51
C ASP A 193 -22.37 9.79 1.29
N LYS A 194 -23.02 9.65 2.46
CA LYS A 194 -23.34 10.78 3.36
C LYS A 194 -22.10 11.50 3.90
N CYS A 195 -21.01 10.77 4.16
CA CYS A 195 -19.77 11.35 4.65
C CYS A 195 -19.04 12.10 3.53
N ILE A 196 -18.99 11.52 2.32
CA ILE A 196 -18.45 12.16 1.11
C ILE A 196 -19.22 13.45 0.84
N GLU A 197 -20.56 13.45 0.88
CA GLU A 197 -21.36 14.66 0.67
C GLU A 197 -20.90 15.81 1.59
N LYS A 198 -20.76 15.54 2.89
CA LYS A 198 -20.31 16.54 3.87
C LYS A 198 -18.90 17.05 3.60
N VAL A 199 -17.94 16.13 3.43
CA VAL A 199 -16.52 16.47 3.26
C VAL A 199 -16.29 17.19 1.94
N ALA A 200 -16.82 16.66 0.83
CA ALA A 200 -16.65 17.22 -0.50
C ALA A 200 -17.33 18.60 -0.62
N THR A 201 -18.52 18.77 -0.03
CA THR A 201 -19.21 20.07 -0.02
C THR A 201 -18.44 21.12 0.78
N ALA A 202 -17.92 20.77 1.96
CA ALA A 202 -17.09 21.67 2.74
C ALA A 202 -15.83 22.07 1.96
N ALA A 203 -15.09 21.09 1.42
CA ALA A 203 -13.89 21.33 0.64
C ALA A 203 -14.15 22.23 -0.58
N TYR A 204 -15.23 21.96 -1.34
CA TYR A 204 -15.64 22.77 -2.48
C TYR A 204 -15.97 24.23 -2.11
N HIS A 205 -16.59 24.46 -0.95
CA HIS A 205 -16.89 25.81 -0.48
C HIS A 205 -15.66 26.57 0.04
N HIS A 206 -14.63 25.85 0.49
CA HIS A 206 -13.33 26.36 0.95
C HIS A 206 -12.25 26.28 -0.15
N ASP A 207 -12.66 26.41 -1.42
CA ASP A 207 -11.78 26.57 -2.59
C ASP A 207 -10.79 25.39 -2.84
N TYR A 208 -11.07 24.20 -2.31
CA TYR A 208 -10.35 22.98 -2.68
C TYR A 208 -10.93 22.36 -3.97
N ALA A 209 -10.04 21.87 -4.82
CA ALA A 209 -10.40 20.88 -5.83
C ALA A 209 -10.51 19.50 -5.17
N VAL A 210 -11.64 18.81 -5.36
CA VAL A 210 -11.96 17.52 -4.73
C VAL A 210 -11.89 16.41 -5.77
N PHE A 211 -11.09 15.37 -5.47
CA PHE A 211 -10.97 14.16 -6.27
C PHE A 211 -11.61 12.99 -5.51
N ILE A 212 -12.69 12.44 -6.05
CA ILE A 212 -13.40 11.28 -5.47
C ILE A 212 -13.14 10.06 -6.36
N LEU A 213 -12.50 9.04 -5.80
CA LEU A 213 -12.11 7.81 -6.49
C LEU A 213 -12.01 6.63 -5.51
N ALA A 214 -11.67 5.44 -6.02
CA ALA A 214 -11.34 4.27 -5.21
C ALA A 214 -9.98 3.69 -5.62
N ASP A 215 -9.34 2.93 -4.72
CA ASP A 215 -8.10 2.19 -4.97
C ASP A 215 -8.36 0.85 -5.67
N HIS A 216 -9.50 0.22 -5.41
CA HIS A 216 -10.00 -0.96 -6.13
C HIS A 216 -11.50 -1.17 -5.89
N GLY A 217 -12.07 -2.20 -6.54
CA GLY A 217 -13.43 -2.67 -6.25
C GLY A 217 -13.46 -3.75 -5.14
N ASN A 218 -14.62 -3.88 -4.50
CA ASN A 218 -15.01 -4.95 -3.56
C ASN A 218 -16.55 -5.01 -3.47
N SER A 219 -17.18 -4.05 -2.78
CA SER A 219 -18.64 -4.01 -2.55
C SER A 219 -19.51 -3.89 -3.81
N ASP A 220 -18.91 -3.64 -4.97
CA ASP A 220 -19.56 -3.66 -6.29
C ASP A 220 -19.87 -5.08 -6.77
N VAL A 221 -19.25 -6.13 -6.20
CA VAL A 221 -19.54 -7.53 -6.51
C VAL A 221 -19.62 -8.37 -5.22
N MET A 222 -20.78 -8.36 -4.56
CA MET A 222 -20.99 -9.05 -3.28
C MET A 222 -21.47 -10.51 -3.38
N ILE A 223 -21.85 -10.97 -4.58
CA ILE A 223 -22.42 -12.32 -4.79
C ILE A 223 -21.75 -12.93 -6.02
N ASN A 224 -21.24 -14.16 -5.89
CA ASN A 224 -20.65 -14.92 -6.98
C ASN A 224 -21.72 -15.41 -7.98
N PRO A 225 -21.34 -15.82 -9.21
CA PRO A 225 -22.28 -16.38 -10.18
C PRO A 225 -23.07 -17.61 -9.68
N ASP A 226 -22.51 -18.36 -8.73
CA ASP A 226 -23.15 -19.53 -8.11
C ASP A 226 -24.10 -19.18 -6.94
N GLY A 227 -24.22 -17.90 -6.59
CA GLY A 227 -25.05 -17.39 -5.51
C GLY A 227 -24.38 -17.36 -4.13
N SER A 228 -23.14 -17.84 -4.00
CA SER A 228 -22.38 -17.73 -2.75
C SER A 228 -21.93 -16.29 -2.49
N PRO A 229 -21.73 -15.88 -1.22
CA PRO A 229 -21.14 -14.58 -0.90
C PRO A 229 -19.76 -14.42 -1.54
N ASN A 230 -19.51 -13.26 -2.16
CA ASN A 230 -18.17 -12.89 -2.60
C ASN A 230 -17.51 -12.01 -1.54
N THR A 231 -16.32 -12.41 -1.10
CA THR A 231 -15.53 -11.74 -0.07
C THR A 231 -14.20 -11.20 -0.61
N GLN A 232 -14.01 -11.21 -1.93
CA GLN A 232 -12.76 -10.79 -2.58
C GLN A 232 -12.95 -9.48 -3.33
N HIS A 233 -11.83 -8.80 -3.61
CA HIS A 233 -11.82 -7.64 -4.49
C HIS A 233 -12.33 -7.98 -5.88
N SER A 234 -12.86 -6.98 -6.58
CA SER A 234 -13.25 -7.10 -7.98
C SER A 234 -12.17 -6.52 -8.90
N THR A 235 -12.24 -6.86 -10.19
CA THR A 235 -11.42 -6.25 -11.23
C THR A 235 -12.18 -5.15 -11.99
N ASN A 236 -13.27 -4.64 -11.42
CA ASN A 236 -14.04 -3.57 -12.03
C ASN A 236 -13.24 -2.25 -11.99
N LEU A 237 -13.57 -1.36 -12.92
CA LEU A 237 -12.97 -0.02 -12.96
C LEU A 237 -13.46 0.81 -11.76
N VAL A 238 -12.58 1.65 -11.25
CA VAL A 238 -12.89 2.61 -10.19
C VAL A 238 -13.37 3.95 -10.78
N PRO A 239 -14.25 4.69 -10.09
CA PRO A 239 -14.68 6.01 -10.56
C PRO A 239 -13.56 7.04 -10.38
N LEU A 240 -13.64 8.13 -11.15
CA LEU A 240 -12.93 9.37 -10.87
C LEU A 240 -13.91 10.52 -11.11
N ILE A 241 -14.20 11.28 -10.05
CA ILE A 241 -15.03 12.48 -10.08
C ILE A 241 -14.15 13.64 -9.59
N VAL A 242 -14.16 14.75 -10.32
CA VAL A 242 -13.43 15.96 -9.94
C VAL A 242 -14.42 17.10 -9.76
N MET A 243 -14.38 17.75 -8.60
CA MET A 243 -15.14 18.95 -8.29
C MET A 243 -14.18 20.10 -8.09
N ASP A 244 -14.39 21.20 -8.78
CA ASP A 244 -13.56 22.40 -8.70
C ASP A 244 -14.48 23.60 -8.93
N LYS A 245 -14.39 24.60 -8.05
CA LYS A 245 -15.30 25.75 -8.04
C LYS A 245 -15.05 26.70 -9.20
N ASP A 246 -13.79 26.80 -9.61
CA ASP A 246 -13.34 27.75 -10.62
C ASP A 246 -13.14 27.10 -11.99
N HIS A 247 -13.06 25.76 -12.04
CA HIS A 247 -12.80 25.03 -13.27
C HIS A 247 -13.80 23.88 -13.49
N THR A 248 -14.23 23.70 -14.74
CA THR A 248 -14.90 22.48 -15.19
C THR A 248 -13.91 21.66 -16.01
N TRP A 249 -13.44 20.55 -15.45
CA TRP A 249 -12.43 19.70 -16.06
C TRP A 249 -13.04 18.67 -17.00
N ASN A 250 -12.43 18.49 -18.19
CA ASN A 250 -12.72 17.35 -19.04
C ASN A 250 -11.86 16.16 -18.61
N LEU A 251 -12.51 15.07 -18.20
CA LEU A 251 -11.84 13.85 -17.78
C LEU A 251 -11.65 12.87 -18.94
N LYS A 252 -10.50 12.20 -18.96
CA LYS A 252 -10.26 11.03 -19.82
C LYS A 252 -10.00 9.77 -18.99
N PRO A 253 -10.23 8.57 -19.56
CA PRO A 253 -9.87 7.31 -18.92
C PRO A 253 -8.36 7.22 -18.62
N GLY A 254 -8.01 6.47 -17.59
CA GLY A 254 -6.62 6.24 -17.16
C GLY A 254 -6.50 5.14 -16.11
N LYS A 255 -5.40 5.16 -15.36
CA LYS A 255 -5.06 4.22 -14.28
C LYS A 255 -4.68 4.98 -12.99
N LEU A 256 -4.54 4.28 -11.87
CA LEU A 256 -4.23 4.91 -10.57
C LEU A 256 -2.93 5.72 -10.57
N GLY A 257 -1.90 5.28 -11.32
CA GLY A 257 -0.64 6.01 -11.47
C GLY A 257 -0.76 7.38 -12.14
N ASP A 258 -1.91 7.70 -12.74
CA ASP A 258 -2.20 8.96 -13.40
C ASP A 258 -2.81 10.01 -12.43
N VAL A 259 -3.24 9.58 -11.23
CA VAL A 259 -3.94 10.45 -10.26
C VAL A 259 -2.99 11.48 -9.64
N ALA A 260 -1.83 11.04 -9.15
CA ALA A 260 -0.83 11.93 -8.54
C ALA A 260 -0.37 13.06 -9.49
N PRO A 261 0.08 12.78 -10.74
CA PRO A 261 0.48 13.85 -11.65
C PRO A 261 -0.71 14.75 -12.04
N THR A 262 -1.94 14.21 -12.11
CA THR A 262 -3.16 15.00 -12.32
C THR A 262 -3.43 15.98 -11.17
N ILE A 263 -3.28 15.56 -9.92
CA ILE A 263 -3.43 16.43 -8.75
C ILE A 263 -2.36 17.54 -8.79
N LEU A 264 -1.09 17.20 -9.05
CA LEU A 264 -0.02 18.19 -9.16
C LEU A 264 -0.30 19.22 -10.27
N LYS A 265 -0.86 18.78 -11.41
CA LYS A 265 -1.30 19.67 -12.49
C LYS A 265 -2.35 20.67 -12.02
N VAL A 266 -3.37 20.22 -11.28
CA VAL A 266 -4.43 21.09 -10.75
C VAL A 266 -3.87 22.06 -9.70
N MET A 267 -2.92 21.61 -8.88
CA MET A 267 -2.23 22.47 -7.91
C MET A 267 -1.23 23.45 -8.55
N GLY A 268 -0.97 23.34 -9.86
CA GLY A 268 0.03 24.16 -10.55
C GLY A 268 1.48 23.85 -10.14
N ILE A 269 1.74 22.64 -9.63
CA ILE A 269 3.07 22.18 -9.20
C ILE A 269 3.75 21.42 -10.34
N GLU A 270 5.06 21.61 -10.51
CA GLU A 270 5.85 20.89 -11.49
C GLU A 270 5.82 19.38 -11.22
N ILE A 271 5.53 18.61 -12.26
CA ILE A 271 5.46 17.14 -12.19
C ILE A 271 6.86 16.60 -12.46
N PRO A 272 7.45 15.80 -11.55
CA PRO A 272 8.78 15.25 -11.74
C PRO A 272 8.80 14.22 -12.89
N GLU A 273 9.95 14.07 -13.55
CA GLU A 273 10.11 13.12 -14.67
C GLU A 273 9.84 11.65 -14.26
N LEU A 274 10.04 11.31 -12.97
CA LEU A 274 9.74 9.98 -12.44
C LEU A 274 8.24 9.66 -12.40
N MET A 275 7.36 10.67 -12.37
CA MET A 275 5.91 10.47 -12.47
C MET A 275 5.51 10.30 -13.95
N THR A 276 5.66 9.10 -14.47
CA THR A 276 5.36 8.76 -15.88
C THR A 276 3.87 8.57 -16.18
N GLY A 277 2.98 8.94 -15.25
CA GLY A 277 1.53 8.83 -15.42
C GLY A 277 0.99 9.92 -16.34
N ASP A 278 -0.14 9.64 -16.98
CA ASP A 278 -0.82 10.62 -17.83
C ASP A 278 -1.59 11.65 -16.98
N ILE A 279 -1.78 12.86 -17.50
CA ILE A 279 -2.67 13.87 -16.89
C ILE A 279 -4.10 13.61 -17.33
N LEU A 280 -5.02 13.39 -16.40
CA LEU A 280 -6.41 13.00 -16.67
C LEU A 280 -7.38 14.17 -16.87
N VAL A 281 -6.98 15.40 -16.52
CA VAL A 281 -7.79 16.62 -16.65
C VAL A 281 -7.31 17.51 -17.79
N SER A 282 -8.25 18.18 -18.47
CA SER A 282 -7.99 19.20 -19.50
C SER A 282 -9.05 20.28 -19.56
#